data_AF-A0AAE1F0N1-F1
#
_entry.id   AF-A0AAE1F0N1-F1
#
_cell.length_a   1.000
_cell.length_b   1.000
_cell.length_c   1.000
_cell.angle_alpha   90.00
_cell.angle_beta   90.00
_cell.angle_gamma   90.00
#
_symmetry.space_group_name_H-M   'P 1'
#
loop_
_entity.id
_entity.type
_entity.pdbx_description
1 polymer ?
#
loop_
_entity_poly.entity_id
_entity_poly.type
_entity_poly.pdbx_seq_one_letter_code
_entity_poly.pdbx_strand_id
1 'polypeptide(L)' 'MEDGRIPKDILCGELATGQRSIGRLQLRYKNVCKRDMKALDINTNSWEDLAADRTSWRSTLHRQLLIGEEKFSTVAAEK' A
#
# COMPACT_ATOMS: atom_id res chain seq x y z
N MET A 1 26.96 -7.24 17.25
CA MET A 1 28.26 -6.60 17.51
C MET A 1 28.24 -6.08 18.93
N GLU A 2 29.25 -6.40 19.75
CA GLU A 2 29.40 -5.85 21.11
C GLU A 2 29.48 -4.31 21.08
N ASP A 3 28.86 -3.67 22.06
CA ASP A 3 28.93 -2.21 22.25
C ASP A 3 30.34 -1.79 22.69
N GLY A 4 30.85 -0.67 22.17
CA GLY A 4 32.19 -0.14 22.47
C GLY A 4 33.31 -0.58 21.51
N ARG A 5 33.00 -1.26 20.40
CA ARG A 5 33.98 -1.48 19.33
C ARG A 5 34.05 -0.25 18.43
N ILE A 6 35.26 0.27 18.22
CA ILE A 6 35.55 1.43 17.36
C ILE A 6 34.84 1.36 15.99
N PRO A 7 34.80 0.22 15.27
CA PRO A 7 34.06 0.16 14.00
C PRO A 7 32.54 0.31 14.14
N LYS A 8 31.96 -0.16 15.25
CA LYS A 8 30.53 -0.02 15.54
C LYS A 8 30.22 1.43 15.89
N ASP A 9 31.05 2.09 16.69
CA ASP A 9 30.85 3.49 17.09
C ASP A 9 31.04 4.45 15.91
N ILE A 10 32.01 4.19 15.01
CA ILE A 10 32.17 4.97 13.78
C ILE A 10 30.99 4.77 12.83
N LEU A 11 30.50 3.54 12.68
CA LEU A 11 29.39 3.22 11.77
C LEU A 11 28.00 3.59 12.33
N CYS A 12 27.87 3.68 13.66
CA CYS A 12 26.60 3.88 14.38
C CYS A 12 26.64 5.08 15.35
N GLY A 13 27.52 6.06 15.11
CA GLY A 13 27.82 7.15 16.06
C GLY A 13 26.64 8.01 16.53
N GLU A 14 25.51 8.01 15.81
CA GLU A 14 24.28 8.72 16.19
C GLU A 14 23.19 7.82 16.80
N LEU A 15 23.41 6.50 16.85
CA LEU A 15 22.39 5.49 17.19
C LEU A 15 22.39 5.06 18.66
N ALA A 16 23.25 5.63 19.50
CA ALA A 16 23.35 5.27 20.93
C ALA A 16 22.05 5.58 21.71
N THR A 17 21.29 6.59 21.28
CA THR A 17 20.00 6.99 21.90
C THR A 17 18.88 7.14 20.87
N GLY A 18 19.19 6.96 19.59
CA GLY A 18 18.28 7.20 18.47
C GLY A 18 17.65 5.91 17.95
N GLN A 19 16.35 5.74 18.14
CA GLN A 19 15.59 4.70 17.46
C GLN A 19 15.48 5.06 15.98
N ARG A 20 16.18 4.33 15.10
CA ARG A 20 15.90 4.42 13.67
C ARG A 20 14.43 4.03 13.47
N SER A 21 13.66 4.87 12.77
CA SER A 21 12.40 4.39 12.23
C SER A 21 12.76 3.27 11.25
N ILE A 22 12.48 2.03 11.64
CA ILE A 22 12.45 0.91 10.71
C ILE A 22 11.17 1.12 9.90
N GLY A 23 11.20 2.14 9.04
CA GLY A 23 10.14 2.41 8.09
C GLY A 23 10.09 1.22 7.14
N ARG A 24 8.87 0.79 6.81
CA ARG A 24 8.71 -0.14 5.70
C ARG A 24 9.17 0.56 4.43
N LEU A 25 9.86 -0.16 3.54
CA LEU A 25 10.13 0.32 2.20
C LEU A 25 8.82 0.84 1.58
N GLN A 26 8.91 1.94 0.84
CA GLN A 26 7.77 2.47 0.08
C GLN A 26 7.10 1.33 -0.70
N LEU A 27 5.77 1.32 -0.67
CA LEU A 27 5.00 0.26 -1.31
C LEU A 27 5.29 0.31 -2.81
N ARG A 28 5.78 -0.81 -3.38
CA ARG A 28 5.97 -0.92 -4.83
C ARG A 28 4.66 -0.59 -5.55
N TYR A 29 4.74 0.07 -6.71
CA TYR A 29 3.58 0.45 -7.51
C TYR A 29 2.56 -0.70 -7.70
N LYS A 30 3.03 -1.90 -8.08
CA LYS A 30 2.19 -3.10 -8.20
C LYS A 30 1.40 -3.43 -6.92
N ASN A 31 2.01 -3.24 -5.77
CA ASN A 31 1.39 -3.52 -4.47
C ASN A 31 0.38 -2.42 -4.08
N VAL A 32 0.61 -1.17 -4.49
CA VAL A 32 -0.40 -0.10 -4.38
C VAL A 32 -1.62 -0.45 -5.21
N CYS A 33 -1.44 -0.79 -6.49
CA CYS A 33 -2.55 -1.18 -7.36
C CYS A 33 -3.33 -2.38 -6.82
N LYS A 34 -2.65 -3.41 -6.28
CA LYS A 34 -3.33 -4.56 -5.66
C LYS A 34 -4.13 -4.19 -4.41
N ARG A 35 -3.61 -3.27 -3.59
CA ARG A 35 -4.33 -2.76 -2.42
C ARG A 35 -5.60 -2.03 -2.84
N ASP A 36 -5.49 -1.17 -3.83
CA ASP A 36 -6.61 -0.35 -4.30
C ASP A 36 -7.66 -1.21 -5.01
N MET A 37 -7.24 -2.19 -5.82
CA MET A 37 -8.15 -3.19 -6.40
C MET A 37 -8.89 -3.99 -5.31
N LYS A 38 -8.20 -4.39 -4.23
CA LYS A 38 -8.86 -5.07 -3.10
C LYS A 38 -9.86 -4.17 -2.38
N ALA A 39 -9.56 -2.88 -2.24
CA ALA A 39 -10.48 -1.91 -1.64
C ALA A 39 -11.75 -1.70 -2.49
N LEU A 40 -11.61 -1.81 -3.81
CA LEU A 40 -12.71 -1.74 -4.79
C LEU A 40 -13.39 -3.08 -5.06
N ASP A 41 -13.09 -4.11 -4.27
CA ASP A 41 -13.64 -5.47 -4.40
C ASP A 41 -13.40 -6.10 -5.78
N ILE A 42 -12.26 -5.77 -6.41
CA ILE A 42 -11.81 -6.35 -7.67
C ILE A 42 -10.86 -7.51 -7.38
N ASN A 43 -11.16 -8.68 -7.95
CA ASN A 43 -10.34 -9.88 -7.76
C ASN A 43 -8.93 -9.67 -8.38
N THR A 44 -7.90 -9.67 -7.53
CA THR A 44 -6.50 -9.47 -7.93
C THR A 44 -5.89 -10.62 -8.73
N ASN A 45 -6.56 -11.77 -8.83
CA ASN A 45 -6.07 -12.94 -9.58
C ASN A 45 -6.66 -13.02 -11.00
N SER A 46 -7.87 -12.48 -11.23
CA SER A 46 -8.59 -12.54 -12.51
C SER A 46 -8.80 -11.15 -13.14
N TRP A 47 -8.07 -10.14 -12.68
CA TRP A 47 -8.17 -8.78 -13.22
C TRP A 47 -7.66 -8.68 -14.66
N GLU A 48 -6.73 -9.55 -15.06
CA GLU A 48 -6.18 -9.60 -16.42
C GLU A 48 -7.23 -10.04 -17.44
N ASP A 49 -8.06 -11.01 -17.09
CA ASP A 49 -9.19 -11.46 -17.92
C ASP A 49 -10.22 -10.34 -18.11
N LEU A 50 -10.46 -9.56 -17.06
CA LEU A 50 -11.37 -8.42 -17.09
C LEU A 50 -10.76 -7.23 -17.85
N ALA A 51 -9.44 -7.07 -17.80
CA ALA A 51 -8.69 -6.05 -18.52
C ALA A 51 -8.45 -6.39 -20.01
N ALA A 52 -8.68 -7.64 -20.42
CA ALA A 52 -8.57 -8.07 -21.81
C ALA A 52 -9.52 -7.28 -22.73
N ASP A 53 -10.73 -6.96 -22.24
CA ASP A 53 -11.58 -5.95 -22.85
C ASP A 53 -11.45 -4.60 -22.14
N ARG A 54 -10.87 -3.62 -22.85
CA ARG A 54 -10.64 -2.27 -22.34
C ARG A 54 -11.94 -1.55 -21.99
N THR A 55 -13.03 -1.78 -22.73
CA THR A 55 -14.32 -1.14 -22.46
C THR A 55 -14.94 -1.68 -21.18
N SER A 56 -15.01 -3.00 -21.03
CA SER A 56 -15.48 -3.68 -19.82
C SER A 56 -14.66 -3.29 -18.58
N TRP A 57 -13.34 -3.18 -18.72
CA TRP A 57 -12.44 -2.73 -17.66
C TRP A 57 -12.79 -1.33 -17.15
N ARG A 58 -12.92 -0.36 -18.06
CA ARG A 58 -13.23 1.03 -17.69
C ARG A 58 -14.60 1.14 -17.02
N SER A 59 -15.62 0.50 -17.58
CA SER A 59 -16.97 0.52 -17.03
C SER A 59 -17.03 -0.12 -15.64
N THR A 60 -16.30 -1.21 -15.43
CA THR A 60 -16.22 -1.89 -14.13
C THR A 60 -15.48 -1.05 -13.09
N LEU A 61 -14.36 -0.41 -13.47
CA LEU A 61 -13.65 0.50 -12.58
C LEU A 61 -14.51 1.69 -12.16
N HIS A 62 -15.19 2.36 -13.10
CA HIS A 62 -16.04 3.50 -12.77
C HIS A 62 -17.18 3.11 -11.83
N ARG A 63 -17.81 1.96 -12.08
CA ARG A 63 -18.85 1.43 -11.20
C ARG A 63 -18.32 1.13 -9.80
N GLN A 64 -17.18 0.43 -9.69
CA GLN A 64 -16.61 0.08 -8.39
C GLN A 64 -16.09 1.29 -7.62
N LEU A 65 -15.55 2.30 -8.31
CA LEU A 65 -15.14 3.56 -7.68
C LEU A 65 -16.33 4.31 -7.08
N LEU A 66 -17.43 4.43 -7.84
CA LEU A 66 -18.65 5.06 -7.33
C LEU A 66 -19.18 4.36 -6.07
N ILE A 67 -19.25 3.03 -6.09
CA ILE A 67 -19.66 2.22 -4.95
C ILE A 67 -18.68 2.36 -3.78
N GLY A 68 -17.38 2.43 -4.07
CA GLY A 68 -16.33 2.62 -3.06
C GLY A 68 -16.45 3.98 -2.37
N GLU A 69 -16.67 5.05 -3.12
CA GLU A 69 -16.87 6.40 -2.59
C GLU A 69 -18.11 6.49 -1.70
N GLU A 70 -19.22 5.86 -2.08
CA GLU A 70 -20.41 5.76 -1.24
C GLU A 70 -20.10 5.02 0.09
N LYS A 71 -19.38 3.89 0.03
CA LYS A 71 -18.96 3.14 1.22
C LYS A 71 -18.02 3.94 2.12
N PHE A 72 -17.09 4.70 1.55
CA PHE A 72 -16.20 5.57 2.35
C PHE A 72 -16.96 6.73 3.00
N SER A 73 -17.97 7.27 2.31
CA SER A 73 -18.84 8.33 2.84
C SER A 73 -19.71 7.84 4.00
N THR A 74 -20.28 6.63 3.91
CA THR A 74 -21.08 6.04 5.01
C THR A 74 -20.21 5.73 6.23
N VAL A 75 -19.00 5.18 6.03
CA VAL A 75 -18.06 4.88 7.13
C VAL A 75 -17.55 6.16 7.81
N ALA A 76 -17.47 7.29 7.08
CA ALA A 76 -17.13 8.59 7.65
C ALA A 76 -18.30 9.23 8.42
N ALA A 77 -19.54 8.91 8.07
CA ALA A 77 -20.74 9.41 8.75
C ALA A 77 -21.10 8.62 10.03
N GLU A 78 -20.62 7.38 10.16
CA GLU A 78 -20.81 6.53 11.34
C GLU A 78 -19.79 6.77 12.47
N LYS A 79 -18.86 7.72 12.29
CA LYS A 79 -17.81 8.07 13.25
C LYS A 79 -18.01 9.46 13.84
#